data_AF-A0A8J6F4M1-F1
#
_entry.id   AF-A0A8J6F4M1-F1
#
_cell.length_a   1.000
_cell.length_b   1.000
_cell.length_c   1.000
_cell.angle_alpha   90.00
_cell.angle_beta   90.00
_cell.angle_gamma   90.00
#
_symmetry.space_group_name_H-M   'P 1'
#
loop_
_entity.id
_entity.type
_entity.pdbx_description
1 polymer ?
#
loop_
_entity_poly.entity_id
_entity_poly.type
_entity_poly.pdbx_seq_one_letter_code
_entity_poly.pdbx_strand_id
1 'polypeptide(L)'
;NSGSGCTAYDIVINSTFFGKITNNELFREFFITVAMEGLENKYEMELSREWRMLKNRKFMGSIFDQNIRTKSKPMIQEMDAIPSQFTSSKSLISEVESSPVKPDYTIVAEPPEGHPSFLVAEICLPKVVRPHKCGS
;
A
#
# COMPACT_ATOMS: atom_id res chain seq x y z
N ASN A 1 12.85 -23.75 17.15
CA ASN A 1 13.15 -22.30 17.08
C ASN A 1 13.64 -21.90 18.45
N SER A 2 14.88 -21.42 18.58
CA SER A 2 15.56 -21.19 19.87
C SER A 2 15.30 -19.81 20.50
N GLY A 3 14.42 -19.00 19.91
CA GLY A 3 14.08 -17.67 20.43
C GLY A 3 15.12 -16.58 20.16
N SER A 4 16.15 -16.87 19.36
CA SER A 4 17.12 -15.87 18.90
C SER A 4 16.48 -14.89 17.92
N GLY A 5 16.90 -13.62 17.96
CA GLY A 5 16.49 -12.60 17.01
C GLY A 5 16.82 -13.01 15.56
N CYS A 6 15.95 -12.65 14.62
CA CYS A 6 16.16 -12.85 13.20
C CYS A 6 15.67 -11.64 12.42
N THR A 7 16.32 -11.35 11.29
CA THR A 7 15.89 -10.32 10.36
C THR A 7 15.06 -10.96 9.25
N ALA A 8 13.94 -10.34 8.89
CA ALA A 8 13.07 -10.77 7.80
C ALA A 8 13.01 -9.67 6.73
N TYR A 9 12.96 -10.08 5.46
CA TYR A 9 12.81 -9.19 4.32
C TYR A 9 11.63 -9.65 3.48
N ASP A 10 10.67 -8.76 3.25
CA ASP A 10 9.53 -9.01 2.37
C ASP A 10 9.87 -8.64 0.93
N ILE A 11 9.72 -9.61 0.02
CA ILE A 11 9.88 -9.41 -1.42
C ILE A 11 8.51 -9.55 -2.07
N VAL A 12 7.96 -8.43 -2.54
CA VAL A 12 6.63 -8.36 -3.15
C VAL A 12 6.75 -8.50 -4.66
N ILE A 13 5.98 -9.41 -5.23
CA ILE A 13 5.94 -9.68 -6.67
C ILE A 13 4.51 -9.75 -7.20
N ASN A 14 4.37 -9.61 -8.53
CA ASN A 14 3.10 -9.77 -9.20
C ASN A 14 2.51 -11.17 -8.94
N SER A 15 1.21 -11.25 -8.64
CA SER A 15 0.53 -12.51 -8.30
C SER A 15 0.49 -13.53 -9.45
N THR A 16 0.38 -13.07 -10.71
CA THR A 16 0.43 -13.96 -11.88
C THR A 16 1.84 -14.51 -12.08
N PHE A 17 2.87 -13.71 -11.80
CA PHE A 17 4.26 -14.14 -11.81
C PHE A 17 4.54 -15.15 -10.70
N PHE A 18 4.01 -14.91 -9.49
CA PHE A 18 4.08 -15.86 -8.38
C PHE A 18 3.54 -17.24 -8.77
N GLY A 19 2.39 -17.30 -9.45
CA GLY A 19 1.83 -18.56 -9.94
C GLY A 19 2.74 -19.32 -10.93
N LYS A 20 3.53 -18.60 -11.74
CA LYS A 20 4.50 -19.21 -12.67
C LYS A 20 5.67 -19.82 -11.92
N ILE A 21 6.26 -19.10 -10.96
CA ILE A 21 7.41 -19.59 -10.17
C ILE A 21 7.01 -20.73 -9.23
N THR A 22 5.77 -20.78 -8.73
CA THR A 22 5.36 -21.89 -7.84
C THR A 22 5.26 -23.23 -8.56
N ASN A 23 4.96 -23.21 -9.86
CA ASN A 23 4.74 -24.42 -10.67
C ASN A 23 6.01 -24.91 -11.38
N ASN A 24 7.12 -24.18 -11.30
CA ASN A 24 8.39 -24.52 -11.95
C ASN A 24 9.54 -24.33 -10.96
N GLU A 25 10.12 -25.44 -10.51
CA GLU A 25 11.21 -25.44 -9.52
C GLU A 25 12.45 -24.68 -10.00
N LEU A 26 12.93 -24.95 -11.21
CA LEU A 26 14.09 -24.25 -11.77
C LEU A 26 13.87 -22.73 -11.80
N PHE A 27 12.67 -22.30 -12.20
CA PHE A 27 12.35 -20.88 -12.27
C PHE A 27 12.20 -20.25 -10.88
N ARG A 28 11.72 -21.01 -9.89
CA ARG A 28 11.67 -20.61 -8.48
C ARG A 28 13.06 -20.42 -7.90
N GLU A 29 13.97 -21.36 -8.14
CA GLU A 29 15.35 -21.28 -7.68
C GLU A 29 16.07 -20.09 -8.30
N PHE A 30 15.94 -19.91 -9.61
CA PHE A 30 16.45 -18.73 -10.31
C PHE A 30 15.93 -17.43 -9.68
N PHE A 31 14.62 -17.34 -9.44
CA PHE A 31 14.03 -16.16 -8.81
C PHE A 31 14.58 -15.91 -7.40
N ILE A 32 14.77 -16.95 -6.59
CA ILE A 32 15.35 -16.83 -5.25
C ILE A 32 16.79 -16.30 -5.33
N THR A 33 17.59 -16.77 -6.28
CA THR A 33 18.96 -16.27 -6.49
C THR A 33 18.96 -14.78 -6.84
N VAL A 34 18.16 -14.38 -7.82
CA VAL A 34 18.02 -12.96 -8.21
C VAL A 34 17.56 -12.09 -7.03
N ALA A 35 16.64 -12.61 -6.22
CA ALA A 35 16.17 -11.91 -5.03
C ALA A 35 17.26 -11.75 -3.96
N MET A 36 18.10 -12.77 -3.74
CA MET A 36 19.24 -12.67 -2.83
C MET A 36 20.25 -11.64 -3.32
N GLU A 37 20.66 -11.70 -4.59
CA GLU A 37 21.57 -10.73 -5.20
C GLU A 37 21.02 -9.29 -5.10
N GLY A 38 19.71 -9.12 -5.33
CA GLY A 38 19.03 -7.84 -5.18
C GLY A 38 19.05 -7.30 -3.74
N LEU A 39 18.91 -8.16 -2.74
CA LEU A 39 19.00 -7.78 -1.33
C LEU A 39 20.43 -7.42 -0.93
N GLU A 40 21.42 -8.23 -1.35
CA GLU A 40 22.83 -8.01 -1.09
C GLU A 40 23.29 -6.65 -1.64
N ASN A 41 22.94 -6.34 -2.89
CA ASN A 41 23.26 -5.06 -3.51
C ASN A 41 22.52 -3.88 -2.84
N LYS A 42 21.23 -4.05 -2.52
CA LYS A 42 20.41 -2.95 -1.95
C LYS A 42 20.86 -2.54 -0.56
N TYR A 43 21.32 -3.49 0.25
CA TYR A 43 21.63 -3.27 1.66
C TYR A 43 23.11 -3.49 1.99
N GLU A 44 23.96 -3.63 0.99
CA GLU A 44 25.42 -3.84 1.13
C GLU A 44 25.74 -4.97 2.11
N MET A 45 25.06 -6.10 1.96
CA MET A 45 25.22 -7.28 2.83
C MET A 45 25.58 -8.54 2.04
N GLU A 46 26.01 -9.57 2.75
CA GLU A 46 26.26 -10.90 2.19
C GLU A 46 25.29 -11.92 2.80
N LEU A 47 24.63 -12.69 1.95
CA LEU A 47 23.69 -13.73 2.34
C LEU A 47 24.27 -15.11 2.04
N SER A 48 24.03 -16.07 2.95
CA SER A 48 24.40 -17.47 2.70
C SER A 48 23.66 -18.00 1.47
N ARG A 49 24.38 -18.71 0.60
CA ARG A 49 23.81 -19.41 -0.55
C ARG A 49 23.07 -20.70 -0.15
N GLU A 50 23.26 -21.15 1.09
CA GLU A 50 22.46 -22.24 1.66
C GLU A 50 21.09 -21.70 2.11
N TRP A 51 20.06 -21.97 1.32
CA TRP A 51 18.69 -21.59 1.65
C TRP A 51 17.77 -22.80 1.73
N ARG A 52 16.67 -22.64 2.48
CA ARG A 52 15.64 -23.66 2.61
C ARG A 52 14.26 -23.03 2.60
N MET A 53 13.40 -23.53 1.72
CA MET A 53 11.99 -23.18 1.74
C MET A 53 11.29 -23.83 2.94
N LEU A 54 10.61 -23.03 3.76
CA LEU A 54 9.86 -23.51 4.90
C LEU A 54 8.54 -24.14 4.44
N LYS A 55 8.34 -25.44 4.73
CA LYS A 55 7.13 -26.18 4.31
C LYS A 55 5.91 -25.88 5.18
N ASN A 56 6.13 -25.58 6.46
CA ASN A 56 5.08 -25.41 7.48
C ASN A 56 4.92 -23.96 7.95
N ARG A 57 5.51 -23.00 7.22
CA ARG A 57 5.44 -21.57 7.55
C ARG A 57 5.45 -20.75 6.26
N LYS A 58 4.42 -19.91 6.07
CA LYS A 58 4.26 -19.10 4.85
C LYS A 58 4.89 -17.71 4.93
N PHE A 59 5.03 -17.15 6.12
CA PHE A 59 5.63 -15.84 6.36
C PHE A 59 6.29 -15.76 7.74
N MET A 60 7.15 -14.76 7.96
CA MET A 60 7.81 -14.48 9.23
C MET A 60 7.32 -13.12 9.75
N GLY A 61 6.93 -13.03 11.02
CA GLY A 61 6.38 -11.79 11.60
C GLY A 61 4.93 -11.55 11.20
N SER A 62 4.53 -10.28 11.12
CA SER A 62 3.20 -9.85 10.68
C SER A 62 3.28 -9.30 9.25
N ILE A 63 2.36 -9.69 8.38
CA ILE A 63 2.25 -9.13 7.03
C ILE A 63 1.52 -7.79 7.13
N PHE A 64 2.12 -6.72 6.60
CA PHE A 64 1.45 -5.42 6.46
C PHE A 64 0.65 -5.36 5.16
N ASP A 65 -0.52 -4.73 5.20
CA ASP A 65 -1.33 -4.46 4.01
C ASP A 65 -0.58 -3.53 3.05
N GLN A 66 -0.15 -4.08 1.92
CA GLN A 66 0.47 -3.33 0.83
C GLN A 66 -0.63 -2.75 -0.06
N ASN A 67 -0.86 -1.44 0.01
CA ASN A 67 -1.86 -0.78 -0.82
C ASN A 67 -1.35 -0.63 -2.27
N ILE A 68 -1.64 -1.62 -3.11
CA ILE A 68 -1.31 -1.55 -4.54
C ILE A 68 -2.42 -0.77 -5.25
N ARG A 69 -2.08 0.39 -5.81
CA ARG A 69 -2.99 1.17 -6.67
C ARG A 69 -3.22 0.42 -7.99
N THR A 70 -4.12 -0.57 -7.94
CA THR A 70 -4.55 -1.31 -9.11
C THR A 70 -5.68 -0.52 -9.79
N LYS A 71 -5.38 -0.05 -11.00
CA LYS A 71 -6.23 0.73 -11.93
C LYS A 71 -6.13 2.25 -11.78
N SER A 72 -5.65 2.88 -12.86
CA SER A 72 -6.13 4.18 -13.30
C SER A 72 -7.63 4.03 -13.59
N LYS A 73 -8.50 4.33 -12.62
CA LYS A 73 -9.85 4.74 -12.98
C LYS A 73 -9.69 5.92 -13.94
N PRO A 74 -10.36 5.96 -15.11
CA PRO A 74 -10.38 7.17 -15.90
C PRO A 74 -10.89 8.28 -14.98
N MET A 75 -10.13 9.36 -14.87
CA MET A 75 -10.40 10.46 -13.96
C MET A 75 -11.74 11.15 -14.29
N ILE A 76 -12.27 10.92 -15.50
CA ILE A 76 -13.49 11.53 -16.02
C ILE A 76 -14.20 10.46 -16.87
N GLN A 77 -15.47 10.21 -16.55
CA GLN A 77 -16.40 9.43 -17.38
C GLN A 77 -17.56 10.38 -17.70
N GLU A 78 -17.79 10.67 -18.97
CA GLU A 78 -18.94 11.48 -19.40
C GLU A 78 -20.23 10.70 -19.14
N MET A 79 -21.21 11.34 -18.51
CA MET A 79 -22.55 10.77 -18.33
C MET A 79 -23.35 11.05 -19.60
N ASP A 80 -23.96 10.01 -20.17
CA ASP A 80 -24.85 10.15 -21.33
C ASP A 80 -25.96 11.17 -21.01
N ALA A 81 -26.06 12.20 -21.85
CA ALA A 81 -27.00 13.29 -21.68
C ALA A 81 -28.45 12.77 -21.76
N ILE A 82 -29.19 12.91 -20.67
CA ILE A 82 -30.64 12.71 -20.64
C ILE A 82 -31.26 13.83 -21.52
N PRO A 83 -32.05 13.52 -22.57
CA PRO A 83 -32.63 14.54 -23.42
C PRO A 83 -33.81 15.19 -22.70
N SER A 84 -33.52 16.20 -21.89
CA SER A 84 -34.54 17.10 -21.35
C SER A 84 -34.55 18.39 -22.17
N GLN A 85 -35.66 18.56 -22.87
CA GLN A 85 -36.03 19.72 -23.65
C GLN A 85 -36.03 20.96 -22.76
N PHE A 86 -34.99 21.79 -22.80
CA PHE A 86 -35.10 23.19 -22.37
C PHE A 86 -34.32 24.10 -23.31
N THR A 87 -35.03 25.13 -23.75
CA THR A 87 -34.69 26.07 -24.79
C THR A 87 -33.70 27.14 -24.31
N SER A 88 -32.72 27.41 -25.16
CA SER A 88 -31.98 28.65 -25.40
C SER A 88 -31.67 29.63 -24.23
N SER A 89 -30.35 29.81 -24.06
CA SER A 89 -29.63 31.06 -23.74
C SER A 89 -29.60 31.59 -22.30
N LYS A 90 -28.49 31.32 -21.58
CA LYS A 90 -27.51 32.32 -21.06
C LYS A 90 -26.47 31.66 -20.14
N SER A 91 -25.28 32.27 -20.12
CA SER A 91 -23.99 31.92 -19.52
C SER A 91 -23.92 31.17 -18.16
N LEU A 92 -23.16 30.07 -18.19
CA LEU A 92 -22.05 29.63 -17.30
C LEU A 92 -22.15 29.79 -15.76
N ILE A 93 -22.20 28.62 -15.09
CA ILE A 93 -21.66 28.29 -13.76
C ILE A 93 -22.25 29.07 -12.56
N SER A 94 -23.14 28.41 -11.80
CA SER A 94 -23.26 28.72 -10.36
C SER A 94 -22.25 27.88 -9.61
N GLU A 95 -21.24 28.54 -9.06
CA GLU A 95 -20.39 27.95 -8.03
C GLU A 95 -21.29 27.49 -6.88
N VAL A 96 -21.30 26.18 -6.61
CA VAL A 96 -21.78 25.70 -5.32
C VAL A 96 -20.77 26.19 -4.32
N GLU A 97 -21.15 27.18 -3.51
CA GLU A 97 -20.39 27.64 -2.35
C GLU A 97 -20.25 26.51 -1.32
N SER A 98 -19.37 25.54 -1.61
CA SER A 98 -18.92 24.58 -0.60
C SER A 98 -17.77 25.22 0.14
N SER A 99 -18.05 25.88 1.25
CA SER A 99 -17.03 26.34 2.18
C SER A 99 -16.07 25.17 2.51
N PRO A 100 -14.74 25.35 2.43
CA PRO A 100 -13.79 24.31 2.80
C PRO A 100 -13.96 23.96 4.28
N VAL A 101 -14.37 22.73 4.57
CA VAL A 101 -14.48 22.23 5.94
C VAL A 101 -13.09 21.80 6.39
N LYS A 102 -12.58 22.45 7.44
CA LYS A 102 -11.29 22.08 8.04
C LYS A 102 -11.38 20.65 8.60
N PRO A 103 -10.46 19.74 8.22
CA PRO A 103 -10.43 18.41 8.82
C PRO A 103 -9.91 18.47 10.26
N ASP A 104 -10.47 17.64 11.12
CA ASP A 104 -9.89 17.37 12.43
C ASP A 104 -8.62 16.53 12.24
N TYR A 105 -7.58 16.80 13.03
CA TYR A 105 -6.35 16.01 12.95
C TYR A 105 -5.62 16.00 14.30
N THR A 106 -4.84 14.94 14.51
CA THR A 106 -3.97 14.76 15.67
C THR A 106 -2.56 14.46 15.19
N ILE A 107 -1.56 15.06 15.84
CA ILE A 107 -0.15 14.77 15.58
C ILE A 107 0.43 14.16 16.84
N VAL A 108 1.01 12.96 16.72
CA VAL A 108 1.68 12.25 17.82
C VAL A 108 3.14 12.04 17.48
N ALA A 109 3.98 12.05 18.51
CA ALA A 109 5.40 11.80 18.39
C ALA A 109 5.68 10.32 18.71
N GLU A 110 6.52 9.66 17.91
CA GLU A 110 6.94 8.28 18.13
C GLU A 110 8.46 8.15 18.27
N PRO A 111 8.98 7.59 19.38
CA PRO A 111 8.25 7.16 20.58
C PRO A 111 7.62 8.35 21.35
N PRO A 112 6.53 8.12 22.12
CA PRO A 112 5.83 9.18 22.85
C PRO A 112 6.64 9.76 24.01
N GLU A 113 7.64 9.02 24.49
CA GLU A 113 8.56 9.46 25.54
C GLU A 113 10.00 9.48 25.01
N GLY A 114 10.75 10.52 25.37
CA GLY A 114 12.12 10.71 24.92
C GLY A 114 12.22 11.57 23.65
N HIS A 115 13.31 11.38 22.90
CA HIS A 115 13.50 12.09 21.63
C HIS A 115 12.73 11.36 20.52
N PRO A 116 11.75 12.02 19.88
CA PRO A 116 10.94 11.36 18.87
C PRO A 116 11.75 11.15 17.59
N SER A 117 11.66 9.95 17.04
CA SER A 117 12.24 9.59 15.74
C SER A 117 11.32 10.03 14.60
N PHE A 118 10.01 10.06 14.83
CA PHE A 118 8.99 10.36 13.83
C PHE A 118 7.83 11.19 14.40
N LEU A 119 7.18 11.96 13.54
CA LEU A 119 5.89 12.57 13.80
C LEU A 119 4.84 11.88 12.93
N VAL A 120 3.77 11.39 13.55
CA VAL A 120 2.66 10.72 12.88
C VAL A 120 1.44 11.64 12.95
N ALA A 121 0.87 11.97 11.79
CA ALA A 121 -0.33 12.78 11.68
C ALA A 121 -1.52 11.91 11.26
N GLU A 122 -2.56 11.87 12.09
CA GLU A 122 -3.85 11.27 11.76
C GLU A 122 -4.83 12.37 11.35
N ILE A 123 -5.33 12.34 10.10
CA ILE A 123 -6.20 13.38 9.54
C ILE A 123 -7.59 12.80 9.24
N CYS A 124 -8.61 13.39 9.85
CA CYS A 124 -10.00 13.07 9.63
C CYS A 124 -10.58 13.86 8.46
N LEU A 125 -10.65 13.24 7.29
CA LEU A 125 -11.22 13.87 6.10
C LEU A 125 -12.75 13.94 6.19
N PRO A 126 -13.35 15.15 6.22
CA PRO A 126 -14.79 15.30 6.20
C PRO A 126 -15.35 14.80 4.87
N LYS A 127 -16.53 14.19 4.90
CA LYS A 127 -17.26 13.63 3.73
C LYS A 127 -16.66 12.36 3.12
N VAL A 128 -15.64 11.76 3.75
CA VAL A 128 -15.15 10.42 3.41
C VAL A 128 -15.73 9.41 4.40
N VAL A 129 -16.62 8.53 3.91
CA VAL A 129 -17.21 7.47 4.74
C VAL A 129 -16.11 6.46 5.08
N ARG A 130 -15.76 6.34 6.36
CA ARG A 130 -14.85 5.29 6.86
C ARG A 130 -15.63 4.11 7.43
N PRO A 131 -15.21 2.86 7.17
CA PRO A 131 -15.83 1.66 7.76
C PRO A 131 -15.55 1.48 9.26
N HIS A 132 -14.59 2.22 9.83
CA HIS A 132 -14.34 2.27 11.28
C HIS A 132 -14.19 3.71 11.75
N LYS A 133 -14.71 4.00 12.96
CA LYS A 133 -14.61 5.30 13.61
C LYS A 133 -13.15 5.62 13.97
N CYS A 134 -12.72 6.86 13.74
CA CYS A 134 -11.54 7.39 14.44
C CYS A 134 -11.80 7.29 15.94
N GLY A 135 -10.79 6.81 16.66
CA GLY A 135 -10.86 6.46 18.07
C GLY A 135 -11.30 7.62 18.97
N SER A 136 -12.03 7.25 20.01
CA SER A 136 -12.22 8.04 21.24
C SER A 136 -10.97 8.01 22.10
#